data_AF-A0A061JHQ1-F1
#
_entry.id   AF-A0A061JHQ1-F1
#
_cell.length_a   1.000
_cell.length_b   1.000
_cell.length_c   1.000
_cell.angle_alpha   90.00
_cell.angle_beta   90.00
_cell.angle_gamma   90.00
#
_symmetry.space_group_name_H-M   'P 1'
#
loop_
_entity.id
_entity.type
_entity.pdbx_description
1 polymer ?
#
loop_
_entity_poly.entity_id
_entity_poly.type
_entity_poly.pdbx_seq_one_letter_code
_entity_poly.pdbx_strand_id
1 'polypeptide(L)' 'MQKFLKKEYRVTLRTQHRQEKNRRAADRIKAVLLSDKGWSYRQIARLF' A
#
# COMPACT_ATOMS: atom_id res chain seq x y z
N MET A 1 -10.47 -1.92 8.58
CA MET A 1 -9.22 -2.16 9.35
C MET A 1 -8.59 -0.81 9.65
N GLN A 2 -8.05 -0.64 10.86
CA GLN A 2 -7.59 0.64 11.41
C GLN A 2 -6.41 1.24 10.62
N LYS A 3 -6.27 2.57 10.68
CA LYS A 3 -5.08 3.31 10.25
C LYS A 3 -3.90 2.95 11.17
N PHE A 4 -3.15 1.90 10.83
CA PHE A 4 -2.07 1.36 11.65
C PHE A 4 -0.70 1.95 11.33
N LEU A 5 -0.55 2.62 10.18
CA LEU A 5 0.71 3.30 9.82
C LEU A 5 0.81 4.69 10.46
N LYS A 6 2.00 5.06 10.92
CA LYS A 6 2.33 6.47 11.21
C LYS A 6 2.37 7.28 9.91
N LYS A 7 2.13 8.59 9.99
CA LYS A 7 2.12 9.48 8.81
C LYS A 7 3.43 9.41 8.02
N GLU A 8 4.58 9.37 8.70
CA GLU A 8 5.91 9.27 8.09
C GLU A 8 6.05 8.02 7.23
N TYR A 9 5.67 6.85 7.74
CA TYR A 9 5.72 5.60 6.98
C TYR A 9 4.83 5.62 5.74
N ARG A 10 3.68 6.32 5.77
CA ARG A 10 2.84 6.49 4.58
C ARG A 10 3.57 7.26 3.48
N VAL A 11 4.31 8.30 3.84
CA VAL A 11 5.08 9.09 2.87
C VAL A 11 6.20 8.24 2.29
N THR A 12 6.97 7.57 3.14
CA THR A 12 8.07 6.68 2.70
C THR A 12 7.58 5.58 1.77
N LEU A 13 6.48 4.89 2.12
CA LEU A 13 5.92 3.82 1.29
C LEU A 13 5.37 4.34 -0.04
N ARG A 14 4.79 5.56 -0.09
CA ARG A 14 4.36 6.15 -1.37
C ARG A 14 5.54 6.50 -2.26
N THR A 15 6.63 7.02 -1.68
CA THR A 15 7.87 7.30 -2.41
C THR A 15 8.49 6.00 -2.93
N GLN A 16 8.59 4.97 -2.08
CA GLN A 16 9.12 3.66 -2.45
C GLN A 16 8.29 3.02 -3.57
N HIS A 17 6.96 3.00 -3.45
CA HIS A 17 6.07 2.50 -4.51
C HIS A 17 6.32 3.19 -5.85
N ARG A 18 6.56 4.51 -5.85
CA ARG A 18 6.79 5.28 -7.08
C ARG A 18 8.13 4.98 -7.73
N GLN A 19 9.14 4.66 -6.94
CA GLN A 19 10.52 4.40 -7.40
C GLN A 19 10.78 2.91 -7.68
N GLU A 20 9.96 2.02 -7.10
CA GLU A 20 10.12 0.59 -7.21
C GLU A 20 9.93 0.11 -8.66
N LYS A 21 10.96 -0.57 -9.18
CA LYS A 21 10.95 -1.13 -10.55
C LYS A 21 10.34 -2.52 -10.57
N ASN A 22 10.42 -3.24 -9.46
CA ASN A 22 9.81 -4.57 -9.36
C ASN A 22 8.31 -4.45 -9.11
N ARG A 23 7.52 -4.76 -10.14
CA ARG A 23 6.05 -4.69 -10.10
C ARG A 23 5.45 -5.46 -8.92
N ARG A 24 5.98 -6.65 -8.59
CA ARG A 24 5.49 -7.43 -7.43
C ARG A 24 5.75 -6.72 -6.11
N ALA A 25 6.87 -6.03 -5.97
CA ALA A 25 7.18 -5.27 -4.76
C ALA A 25 6.32 -4.01 -4.67
N ALA A 26 6.13 -3.29 -5.78
CA ALA A 26 5.23 -2.14 -5.85
C ALA A 26 3.80 -2.54 -5.47
N ASP A 27 3.29 -3.65 -6.01
CA ASP A 27 1.94 -4.14 -5.72
C ASP A 27 1.75 -4.48 -4.23
N ARG A 28 2.75 -5.06 -3.57
CA ARG A 28 2.71 -5.28 -2.11
C ARG A 28 2.64 -3.98 -1.33
N ILE A 29 3.44 -2.98 -1.71
CA ILE A 29 3.42 -1.66 -1.05
C ILE A 29 2.05 -0.99 -1.26
N LYS A 30 1.49 -1.09 -2.46
CA LYS A 30 0.14 -0.59 -2.78
C LYS A 30 -0.92 -1.26 -1.90
N ALA A 31 -0.87 -2.58 -1.74
CA ALA A 31 -1.79 -3.33 -0.90
C ALA A 31 -1.74 -2.87 0.57
N VAL A 32 -0.52 -2.66 1.11
CA VAL A 32 -0.32 -2.14 2.48
C VAL A 32 -0.92 -0.74 2.62
N LEU A 33 -0.67 0.16 1.67
CA LEU A 33 -1.24 1.51 1.66
C LEU A 33 -2.77 1.53 1.56
N LEU A 34 -3.36 0.61 0.81
CA LEU A 34 -4.82 0.48 0.69
C LEU A 34 -5.46 -0.11 1.96
N SER A 35 -4.81 -1.09 2.57
CA SER A 35 -5.25 -1.66 3.85
C SER A 35 -5.23 -0.61 4.97
N ASP A 36 -4.18 0.23 5.03
CA ASP A 36 -4.11 1.36 5.97
C ASP A 36 -5.19 2.43 5.71
N LYS A 37 -5.68 2.56 4.47
CA LYS A 37 -6.86 3.38 4.12
C LYS A 37 -8.19 2.72 4.51
N GLY A 38 -8.17 1.50 5.03
CA GLY A 38 -9.34 0.77 5.49
C GLY A 38 -9.96 -0.16 4.45
N TRP A 39 -9.31 -0.38 3.30
CA TRP A 39 -9.81 -1.29 2.28
C TRP A 39 -9.72 -2.74 2.75
N SER A 40 -10.74 -3.54 2.44
CA SER A 40 -10.72 -4.98 2.70
C SER A 40 -9.85 -5.72 1.68
N TYR A 41 -9.35 -6.90 2.04
CA TYR A 41 -8.58 -7.76 1.13
C TYR A 41 -9.33 -8.07 -0.17
N ARG A 42 -10.65 -8.28 -0.11
CA ARG A 42 -11.48 -8.50 -1.32
C ARG A 42 -11.50 -7.28 -2.25
N GLN A 43 -11.57 -6.07 -1.70
CA GLN A 43 -11.54 -4.85 -2.52
C GLN A 43 -10.16 -4.63 -3.12
N ILE A 44 -9.11 -4.89 -2.34
CA ILE A 44 -7.72 -4.77 -2.78
C ILE A 44 -7.41 -5.77 -3.90
N ALA A 45 -7.88 -7.02 -3.80
CA ALA A 45 -7.68 -8.06 -4.81
C ALA A 45 -8.28 -7.72 -6.19
N ARG A 46 -9.28 -6.83 -6.26
CA ARG A 46 -9.86 -6.35 -7.53
C ARG A 46 -8.99 -5.32 -8.26
N LEU A 47 -7.92 -4.83 -7.63
CA LEU A 47 -7.04 -3.78 -8.15
C LEU A 47 -5.71 -4.31 -8.70
N PHE A 48 -5.55 -5.64 -8.74
CA PHE A 48 -4.37 -6.37 -9.22
C PHE A 48 -4.74 -7.30 -10.36
#